data_AF-A0A9D5SLR4-F1
#
_entry.id   AF-A0A9D5SLR4-F1
#
_cell.length_a   1.000
_cell.length_b   1.000
_cell.length_c   1.000
_cell.angle_alpha   90.00
_cell.angle_beta   90.00
_cell.angle_gamma   90.00
#
_symmetry.space_group_name_H-M   'P 1'
#
loop_
_entity.id
_entity.type
_entity.pdbx_description
1 polymer ?
#
loop_
_entity_poly.entity_id
_entity_poly.type
_entity_poly.pdbx_seq_one_letter_code
_entity_poly.pdbx_strand_id
1 'polypeptide(L)'
;MKYCSKCGAQLADNAAACMSCGCSAAPTQTGPVGKLSTNRGLAKYIFLSLITFGIYGLVVMSAVSTDINVIAGRYDGKKTMHFCLVFFIFAGLTLGIVPLVWYHRLSNRIGDELNRRGIAYPFSAGTYWGWSILGSLIVVGPFVYIHKLLKAMNLLAADYNVKG
;
A
#
# COMPACT_ATOMS: atom_id res chain seq x y z
N MET A 1 3.67 -8.46 -21.62
CA MET A 1 4.20 -9.30 -22.72
C MET A 1 5.65 -9.62 -22.42
N LYS A 2 5.95 -10.89 -22.14
CA LYS A 2 7.31 -11.37 -21.87
C LYS A 2 7.92 -11.89 -23.17
N TYR A 3 9.23 -11.75 -23.32
CA TYR A 3 9.97 -12.27 -24.46
C TYR A 3 11.04 -13.22 -23.95
N CYS A 4 11.27 -14.31 -24.68
CA CYS A 4 12.32 -15.25 -24.36
C CYS A 4 13.70 -14.60 -24.56
N SER A 5 14.56 -14.67 -23.53
CA SER A 5 15.92 -14.09 -23.58
C SER A 5 16.88 -14.81 -24.54
N LYS A 6 16.52 -16.01 -25.01
CA LYS A 6 17.35 -16.80 -25.95
C LYS A 6 16.86 -16.74 -27.40
N CYS A 7 15.55 -16.78 -27.63
CA CYS A 7 15.00 -16.82 -28.99
C CYS A 7 14.10 -15.64 -29.36
N GLY A 8 13.84 -14.70 -28.44
CA GLY A 8 13.02 -13.53 -28.72
C GLY A 8 11.53 -13.82 -28.94
N ALA A 9 11.08 -15.08 -28.86
CA ALA A 9 9.66 -15.42 -28.99
C ALA A 9 8.83 -14.82 -27.84
N GLN A 10 7.60 -14.42 -28.15
CA GLN A 10 6.63 -13.98 -27.14
C GLN A 10 6.25 -15.15 -26.23
N LEU A 11 6.30 -14.92 -24.93
CA LEU A 11 5.94 -15.88 -23.90
C LEU A 11 4.62 -15.45 -23.25
N ALA A 12 3.74 -16.43 -23.02
CA ALA A 12 2.61 -16.25 -22.13
C ALA A 12 3.12 -15.88 -20.72
N ASP A 13 2.37 -15.07 -19.98
CA ASP A 13 2.81 -14.51 -18.70
C ASP A 13 3.16 -15.58 -17.63
N ASN A 14 2.74 -16.83 -17.85
CA ASN A 14 2.93 -17.98 -16.95
C ASN A 14 3.66 -19.17 -17.61
N ALA A 15 4.28 -19.00 -18.78
CA ALA A 15 4.95 -20.11 -19.47
C ALA A 15 6.10 -20.65 -18.60
N ALA A 16 6.12 -21.95 -18.32
CA ALA A 16 7.22 -22.60 -17.58
C ALA A 16 8.45 -22.84 -18.48
N ALA A 17 8.20 -23.03 -19.78
CA ALA A 17 9.23 -23.17 -20.81
C ALA A 17 8.78 -22.44 -22.07
N CYS A 18 9.74 -21.94 -22.81
CA CYS A 18 9.47 -21.36 -24.12
C CYS A 18 9.20 -22.49 -25.13
N MET A 19 8.06 -22.44 -25.82
CA MET A 19 7.68 -23.43 -26.83
C MET A 19 8.59 -23.43 -28.07
N SER A 20 9.37 -22.36 -28.29
CA SER A 20 10.23 -22.21 -29.47
C SER A 20 11.69 -22.64 -29.26
N CYS A 21 12.26 -22.48 -28.05
CA CYS A 21 13.66 -22.86 -27.74
C CYS A 21 13.77 -23.99 -26.71
N GLY A 22 12.67 -24.39 -26.06
CA GLY A 22 12.70 -25.33 -24.93
C GLY A 22 13.39 -24.79 -23.67
N CYS A 23 13.86 -23.56 -23.69
CA CYS A 23 14.56 -22.94 -22.58
C CYS A 23 13.57 -22.53 -21.48
N SER A 24 13.92 -22.79 -20.22
CA SER A 24 13.10 -22.44 -19.06
C SER A 24 12.84 -20.94 -19.10
N ALA A 25 11.57 -20.57 -19.24
CA ALA A 25 11.19 -19.18 -19.10
C ALA A 25 11.51 -18.81 -17.65
N ALA A 26 12.29 -17.75 -17.45
CA ALA A 26 12.69 -17.33 -16.11
C ALA A 26 11.44 -17.30 -15.23
N PRO A 27 11.43 -18.00 -14.06
CA PRO A 27 10.27 -18.01 -13.21
C PRO A 27 9.92 -16.55 -12.93
N THR A 28 8.66 -16.19 -13.16
CA THR A 28 8.11 -14.95 -12.61
C THR A 28 8.54 -14.93 -11.15
N GLN A 29 9.38 -13.98 -10.73
CA GLN A 29 9.83 -13.92 -9.34
C GLN A 29 8.60 -13.73 -8.46
N THR A 30 8.08 -14.84 -7.93
CA THR A 30 6.90 -14.90 -7.06
C THR A 30 7.28 -14.63 -5.60
N GLY A 31 8.56 -14.35 -5.32
CA GLY A 31 9.03 -13.95 -4.00
C GLY A 31 8.85 -12.45 -3.71
N PRO A 32 8.87 -12.06 -2.43
CA PRO A 32 8.86 -10.67 -2.01
C PRO A 32 10.12 -9.94 -2.52
N VAL A 33 9.96 -8.71 -3.05
CA VAL A 33 11.08 -7.88 -3.56
C VAL A 33 11.90 -7.21 -2.44
N GLY A 34 11.61 -7.54 -1.19
CA GLY A 34 12.28 -7.03 0.00
C GLY A 34 11.44 -7.25 1.25
N LYS A 35 12.05 -7.13 2.43
CA LYS A 35 11.33 -7.21 3.71
C LYS A 35 10.70 -5.86 4.04
N LEU A 36 9.37 -5.84 4.16
CA LEU A 36 8.61 -4.66 4.57
C LEU A 36 8.59 -4.53 6.09
N SER A 37 8.58 -3.30 6.60
CA SER A 37 8.46 -3.05 8.04
C SER A 37 7.11 -3.53 8.57
N THR A 38 7.06 -4.08 9.78
CA THR A 38 5.84 -4.58 10.45
C THR A 38 5.58 -3.92 11.81
N ASN A 39 6.43 -2.96 12.22
CA ASN A 39 6.42 -2.36 13.55
C ASN A 39 5.92 -0.90 13.52
N ARG A 40 4.85 -0.62 12.78
CA ARG A 40 4.22 0.71 12.78
C ARG A 40 3.24 0.82 13.95
N GLY A 41 3.52 1.67 14.93
CA GLY A 41 2.67 1.87 16.10
C GLY A 41 2.14 3.30 16.19
N LEU A 42 0.92 3.48 16.72
CA LEU A 42 0.31 4.80 16.91
C LEU A 42 1.14 5.69 17.84
N ALA A 43 1.59 5.16 18.99
CA ALA A 43 2.37 5.92 19.96
C ALA A 43 3.68 6.44 19.34
N LYS A 44 4.42 5.57 18.63
CA LYS A 44 5.61 5.94 17.87
C LYS A 44 5.28 6.99 16.81
N TYR A 45 4.18 6.82 16.08
CA TYR A 45 3.73 7.77 15.07
C TYR A 45 3.49 9.16 15.66
N ILE A 46 2.74 9.27 16.75
CA ILE A 46 2.41 10.56 17.37
C ILE A 46 3.67 11.19 17.98
N PHE A 47 4.41 10.45 18.81
CA PHE A 47 5.55 10.99 19.55
C PHE A 47 6.67 11.47 18.61
N LEU A 48 7.05 10.66 17.62
CA LEU A 48 8.09 11.06 16.68
C LEU A 48 7.59 12.15 15.73
N SER A 49 6.31 12.15 15.34
CA SER A 49 5.76 13.25 14.53
C SER A 49 5.80 14.56 15.30
N LEU A 50 5.54 14.55 16.61
CA LEU A 50 5.62 15.77 17.42
C LEU A 50 7.07 16.30 17.51
N ILE A 51 8.03 15.43 17.83
CA ILE A 51 9.46 15.81 17.98
C ILE A 51 10.07 16.28 16.65
N THR A 52 9.63 15.69 15.54
CA THR A 52 10.13 16.02 14.19
C THR A 52 9.28 17.07 13.47
N PHE A 53 8.38 17.77 14.17
CA PHE A 53 7.49 18.79 13.59
C PHE A 53 6.71 18.29 12.35
N GLY A 54 6.22 17.06 12.42
CA GLY A 54 5.38 16.41 11.40
C GLY A 54 6.14 15.62 10.35
N ILE A 55 7.48 15.75 10.26
CA ILE A 55 8.28 15.07 9.22
C ILE A 55 8.14 13.55 9.30
N TYR A 56 8.18 12.97 10.51
CA TYR A 56 8.03 11.53 10.68
C TYR A 56 6.68 11.02 10.15
N GLY A 57 5.60 11.77 10.34
CA GLY A 57 4.28 11.42 9.82
C GLY A 57 4.27 11.37 8.29
N LEU A 58 4.92 12.33 7.63
CA LEU A 58 5.07 12.34 6.17
C LEU A 58 5.86 11.12 5.67
N VAL A 59 6.94 10.75 6.37
CA VAL A 59 7.76 9.57 6.03
C VAL A 59 6.95 8.29 6.16
N VAL A 60 6.19 8.12 7.26
CA VAL A 60 5.36 6.93 7.47
C VAL A 60 4.27 6.84 6.41
N MET A 61 3.57 7.92 6.10
CA MET A 61 2.52 7.92 5.08
C MET A 61 3.07 7.69 3.67
N SER A 62 4.27 8.22 3.38
CA SER A 62 4.99 7.94 2.13
C SER A 62 5.36 6.46 2.02
N ALA A 63 5.89 5.88 3.10
CA ALA A 63 6.17 4.44 3.17
C ALA A 63 4.89 3.62 2.94
N VAL A 64 3.76 3.97 3.58
CA VAL A 64 2.47 3.28 3.34
C VAL A 64 2.08 3.30 1.87
N SER A 65 2.23 4.43 1.18
CA SER A 65 1.89 4.55 -0.24
C SER A 65 2.77 3.69 -1.16
N THR A 66 4.04 3.54 -0.81
CA THR A 66 5.00 2.70 -1.55
C THR A 66 4.81 1.22 -1.22
N ASP A 67 4.63 0.88 0.05
CA ASP A 67 4.45 -0.50 0.52
C ASP A 67 3.19 -1.12 -0.07
N ILE A 68 2.05 -0.39 -0.09
CA ILE A 68 0.84 -0.93 -0.73
C ILE A 68 1.01 -1.16 -2.23
N ASN A 69 1.80 -0.31 -2.92
CA ASN A 69 2.14 -0.54 -4.32
C ASN A 69 2.97 -1.81 -4.51
N VAL A 70 3.89 -2.10 -3.60
CA VAL A 70 4.71 -3.32 -3.62
C VAL A 70 3.87 -4.57 -3.34
N ILE A 71 2.96 -4.49 -2.37
CA ILE A 71 2.13 -5.62 -1.92
C ILE A 71 1.04 -5.96 -2.94
N ALA A 72 0.30 -4.96 -3.42
CA ALA A 72 -0.89 -5.16 -4.25
C ALA A 72 -0.61 -5.01 -5.75
N GLY A 73 0.46 -4.30 -6.14
CA GLY A 73 0.68 -3.88 -7.54
C GLY A 73 0.84 -5.02 -8.54
N ARG A 74 1.25 -6.21 -8.10
CA ARG A 74 1.31 -7.41 -8.96
C ARG A 74 -0.07 -7.96 -9.34
N TYR A 75 -1.10 -7.70 -8.52
CA TYR A 75 -2.42 -8.31 -8.64
C TYR A 75 -3.47 -7.33 -9.15
N ASP A 76 -3.43 -6.08 -8.71
CA ASP A 76 -4.48 -5.10 -9.03
C ASP A 76 -4.18 -4.20 -10.23
N GLY A 77 -2.92 -4.16 -10.71
CA GLY A 77 -2.49 -3.27 -11.79
C GLY A 77 -2.64 -1.77 -11.48
N LYS A 78 -2.88 -1.40 -10.21
CA LYS A 78 -3.11 -0.02 -9.76
C LYS A 78 -1.86 0.56 -9.12
N LYS A 79 -1.73 1.89 -9.17
CA LYS A 79 -0.65 2.63 -8.48
C LYS A 79 -1.23 3.73 -7.59
N THR A 80 -1.00 3.60 -6.29
CA THR A 80 -1.25 4.64 -5.30
C THR A 80 -0.23 5.75 -5.51
N MET A 81 -0.69 6.99 -5.63
CA MET A 81 0.16 8.17 -5.73
C MET A 81 0.99 8.34 -4.46
N HIS A 82 2.24 8.75 -4.62
CA HIS A 82 3.14 8.98 -3.48
C HIS A 82 2.60 10.10 -2.59
N PHE A 83 2.62 9.90 -1.27
CA PHE A 83 1.99 10.83 -0.34
C PHE A 83 2.57 12.25 -0.36
N CYS A 84 3.90 12.42 -0.46
CA CYS A 84 4.50 13.76 -0.55
C CYS A 84 3.94 14.60 -1.71
N LEU A 85 3.69 13.99 -2.87
CA LEU A 85 3.15 14.69 -4.04
C LEU A 85 1.73 15.19 -3.74
N VAL A 86 0.91 14.33 -3.12
CA VAL A 86 -0.45 14.66 -2.70
C VAL A 86 -0.46 15.78 -1.66
N PHE A 87 0.43 15.71 -0.67
CA PHE A 87 0.50 16.65 0.44
C PHE A 87 1.04 18.03 0.04
N PHE A 88 2.18 18.10 -0.65
CA PHE A 88 2.83 19.39 -0.94
C PHE A 88 2.22 20.14 -2.12
N ILE A 89 1.74 19.43 -3.13
CA ILE A 89 1.27 20.06 -4.38
C ILE A 89 -0.26 20.10 -4.38
N PHE A 90 -0.89 18.93 -4.32
CA PHE A 90 -2.33 18.84 -4.55
C PHE A 90 -3.19 19.29 -3.38
N ALA A 91 -2.69 19.22 -2.14
CA ALA A 91 -3.46 19.70 -1.00
C ALA A 91 -3.80 21.19 -1.12
N GLY A 92 -2.81 22.03 -1.48
CA GLY A 92 -3.02 23.45 -1.72
C GLY A 92 -3.80 23.71 -3.02
N LEU A 93 -3.40 23.08 -4.13
CA LEU A 93 -4.00 23.31 -5.44
C LEU A 93 -5.51 22.99 -5.49
N THR A 94 -5.93 21.97 -4.75
CA THR A 94 -7.32 21.47 -4.80
C THR A 94 -8.12 21.81 -3.54
N LEU A 95 -7.63 22.75 -2.72
CA LEU A 95 -8.25 23.14 -1.45
C LEU A 95 -8.60 21.92 -0.57
N GLY A 96 -7.73 20.91 -0.56
CA GLY A 96 -7.88 19.69 0.23
C GLY A 96 -8.71 18.55 -0.40
N ILE A 97 -9.31 18.72 -1.58
CA ILE A 97 -10.15 17.67 -2.19
C ILE A 97 -9.36 16.43 -2.61
N VAL A 98 -8.20 16.59 -3.26
CA VAL A 98 -7.38 15.44 -3.68
C VAL A 98 -6.89 14.59 -2.51
N PRO A 99 -6.39 15.15 -1.40
CA PRO A 99 -6.11 14.39 -0.18
C PRO A 99 -7.27 13.51 0.31
N LEU A 100 -8.51 14.04 0.32
CA LEU A 100 -9.69 13.25 0.73
C LEU A 100 -9.91 12.04 -0.17
N VAL A 101 -9.89 12.25 -1.49
CA VAL A 101 -10.04 11.18 -2.48
C VAL A 101 -8.89 10.18 -2.39
N TRP A 102 -7.68 10.66 -2.11
CA TRP A 102 -6.51 9.81 -1.95
C TRP A 102 -6.67 8.87 -0.75
N TYR A 103 -7.06 9.38 0.42
CA TYR A 103 -7.28 8.55 1.61
C TYR A 103 -8.42 7.54 1.41
N HIS A 104 -9.50 7.94 0.73
CA HIS A 104 -10.58 7.04 0.36
C HIS A 104 -10.07 5.88 -0.50
N ARG A 105 -9.37 6.19 -1.61
CA ARG A 105 -8.84 5.18 -2.55
C ARG A 105 -7.81 4.27 -1.90
N LEU A 106 -6.91 4.85 -1.10
CA LEU A 106 -5.92 4.08 -0.33
C LEU A 106 -6.62 3.10 0.61
N SER A 107 -7.63 3.56 1.35
CA SER A 107 -8.30 2.73 2.35
C SER A 107 -9.07 1.57 1.73
N ASN A 108 -9.76 1.81 0.61
CA ASN A 108 -10.40 0.73 -0.15
C ASN A 108 -9.36 -0.27 -0.67
N ARG A 109 -8.27 0.21 -1.27
CA ARG A 109 -7.23 -0.67 -1.81
C ARG A 109 -6.60 -1.57 -0.74
N ILE A 110 -6.32 -1.02 0.44
CA ILE A 110 -5.81 -1.81 1.58
C ILE A 110 -6.86 -2.83 2.03
N GLY A 111 -8.13 -2.44 2.10
CA GLY A 111 -9.24 -3.34 2.44
C GLY A 111 -9.41 -4.49 1.46
N ASP A 112 -9.38 -4.20 0.16
CA ASP A 112 -9.46 -5.20 -0.91
C ASP A 112 -8.31 -6.20 -0.80
N GLU A 113 -7.10 -5.71 -0.51
CA GLU A 113 -5.91 -6.56 -0.37
C GLU A 113 -5.94 -7.41 0.92
N LEU A 114 -6.46 -6.88 2.03
CA LEU A 114 -6.70 -7.65 3.25
C LEU A 114 -7.68 -8.80 3.00
N ASN A 115 -8.78 -8.50 2.30
CA ASN A 115 -9.79 -9.51 1.94
C ASN A 115 -9.22 -10.57 1.00
N ARG A 116 -8.46 -10.15 -0.02
CA ARG A 116 -7.80 -11.07 -0.97
C ARG A 116 -6.83 -12.03 -0.28
N ARG A 117 -6.12 -11.57 0.76
CA ARG A 117 -5.18 -12.37 1.55
C ARG A 117 -5.86 -13.19 2.65
N GLY A 118 -7.19 -13.08 2.82
CA GLY A 118 -7.95 -13.78 3.87
C GLY A 118 -7.64 -13.26 5.28
N ILE A 119 -7.15 -12.02 5.41
CA ILE A 119 -6.81 -11.42 6.70
C ILE A 119 -8.08 -10.76 7.24
N ALA A 120 -8.67 -11.35 8.29
CA ALA A 120 -9.88 -10.87 8.93
C ALA A 120 -9.65 -9.57 9.73
N TYR A 121 -9.52 -8.45 9.03
CA TYR A 121 -9.39 -7.12 9.61
C TYR A 121 -10.29 -6.11 8.89
N PRO A 122 -11.34 -5.57 9.54
CA PRO A 122 -12.27 -4.64 8.90
C PRO A 122 -11.61 -3.28 8.68
N PHE A 123 -11.22 -3.02 7.43
CA PHE A 123 -10.63 -1.76 6.99
C PHE A 123 -11.08 -1.44 5.56
N SER A 124 -11.58 -0.23 5.33
CA SER A 124 -12.07 0.22 4.01
C SER A 124 -12.21 1.74 3.99
N ALA A 125 -12.66 2.32 2.87
CA ALA A 125 -13.04 3.73 2.82
C ALA A 125 -14.09 4.12 3.87
N GLY A 126 -15.00 3.21 4.24
CA GLY A 126 -15.95 3.47 5.33
C GLY A 126 -15.25 3.71 6.67
N THR A 127 -14.10 3.05 6.89
CA THR A 127 -13.26 3.29 8.07
C THR A 127 -12.65 4.69 8.04
N TYR A 128 -12.21 5.15 6.87
CA TYR A 128 -11.70 6.51 6.70
C TYR A 128 -12.77 7.56 6.96
N TRP A 129 -13.92 7.47 6.29
CA TRP A 129 -15.01 8.44 6.48
C TRP A 129 -15.56 8.42 7.89
N GLY A 130 -15.78 7.24 8.47
CA GLY A 130 -16.29 7.08 9.83
C GLY A 130 -15.35 7.62 10.89
N TRP A 131 -14.06 7.24 10.87
CA TRP A 131 -13.14 7.62 11.94
C TRP A 131 -12.39 8.92 11.67
N SER A 132 -11.90 9.15 10.44
CA SER A 132 -11.11 10.34 10.14
C SER A 132 -11.94 11.59 9.92
N ILE A 133 -13.14 11.47 9.33
CA ILE A 133 -13.99 12.63 9.01
C ILE A 133 -15.07 12.79 10.07
N LEU A 134 -16.01 11.86 10.19
CA LEU A 134 -17.07 11.95 11.20
C LEU A 134 -16.52 11.89 12.63
N GLY A 135 -15.53 11.02 12.88
CA GLY A 135 -14.87 10.92 14.17
C GLY A 135 -13.99 12.13 14.54
N SER A 136 -13.72 13.06 13.60
CA SER A 136 -13.01 14.31 13.94
C SER A 136 -13.82 15.20 14.88
N LEU A 137 -15.15 15.05 14.89
CA LEU A 137 -16.06 15.76 15.79
C LEU A 137 -15.79 15.48 17.28
N ILE A 138 -15.18 14.33 17.59
CA ILE A 138 -14.81 13.93 18.96
C ILE A 138 -13.30 14.00 19.20
N VAL A 139 -12.50 14.59 18.28
CA VAL A 139 -11.03 14.71 18.28
C VAL A 139 -10.26 13.38 18.24
N VAL A 140 -10.75 12.33 18.89
CA VAL A 140 -10.14 11.01 19.00
C VAL A 140 -10.23 10.21 17.70
N GLY A 141 -11.23 10.48 16.86
CA GLY A 141 -11.50 9.70 15.65
C GLY A 141 -10.32 9.58 14.67
N PRO A 142 -9.66 10.68 14.28
CA PRO A 142 -8.48 10.64 13.42
C PRO A 142 -7.37 9.72 13.95
N PHE A 143 -7.15 9.68 15.27
CA PHE A 143 -6.17 8.79 15.88
C PHE A 143 -6.59 7.32 15.78
N VAL A 144 -7.88 7.02 15.93
CA VAL A 144 -8.43 5.67 15.72
C VAL A 144 -8.25 5.23 14.27
N TYR A 145 -8.50 6.13 13.31
CA TYR A 145 -8.25 5.84 11.89
C TYR A 145 -6.77 5.53 11.64
N ILE A 146 -5.85 6.37 12.12
CA ILE A 146 -4.40 6.16 11.95
C ILE A 146 -3.99 4.82 12.58
N HIS A 147 -4.44 4.51 13.79
CA HIS A 147 -4.16 3.23 14.42
C HIS A 147 -4.63 2.05 13.57
N LYS A 148 -5.85 2.12 13.03
CA LYS A 148 -6.39 1.07 12.16
C LYS A 148 -5.60 0.93 10.85
N LEU A 149 -5.23 2.05 10.24
CA LEU A 149 -4.39 2.07 9.03
C LEU A 149 -3.02 1.44 9.27
N LEU A 150 -2.32 1.83 10.34
CA LEU A 150 -0.99 1.30 10.67
C LEU A 150 -1.07 -0.21 10.98
N LYS A 151 -2.11 -0.66 11.69
CA LYS A 151 -2.34 -2.08 11.97
C LYS A 151 -2.62 -2.87 10.70
N ALA A 152 -3.49 -2.39 9.82
CA ALA A 152 -3.75 -2.99 8.53
C ALA A 152 -2.45 -3.16 7.71
N MET A 153 -1.63 -2.11 7.63
CA MET A 153 -0.36 -2.15 6.91
C MET A 153 0.66 -3.10 7.53
N ASN A 154 0.70 -3.22 8.86
CA ASN A 154 1.56 -4.21 9.51
C ASN A 154 1.13 -5.64 9.21
N LEU A 155 -0.18 -5.92 9.20
CA LEU A 155 -0.72 -7.23 8.85
C LEU A 155 -0.39 -7.60 7.40
N LEU A 156 -0.61 -6.66 6.47
CA LEU A 156 -0.25 -6.85 5.07
C LEU A 156 1.25 -7.04 4.86
N ALA A 157 2.08 -6.23 5.53
CA ALA A 157 3.53 -6.38 5.45
C ALA A 157 4.01 -7.72 6.04
N ALA A 158 3.40 -8.19 7.13
CA ALA A 158 3.73 -9.47 7.73
C ALA A 158 3.38 -10.64 6.79
N ASP A 159 2.18 -10.61 6.19
CA ASP A 159 1.76 -11.64 5.24
C ASP A 159 2.62 -11.61 3.97
N TYR A 160 2.91 -10.41 3.43
CA TYR A 160 3.81 -10.22 2.29
C TYR A 160 5.22 -10.76 2.55
N ASN A 161 5.78 -10.50 3.73
CA ASN A 161 7.12 -10.96 4.09
C ASN A 161 7.23 -12.49 4.13
N VAL A 162 6.11 -13.19 4.33
CA VAL A 162 6.06 -14.66 4.36
C VAL A 162 5.71 -15.24 2.99
N LYS A 163 4.77 -14.62 2.26
CA LYS A 163 4.14 -15.22 1.07
C LYS A 163 4.46 -14.54 -0.26
N GLY A 164 4.88 -13.27 -0.26
CA GLY A 164 4.93 -12.42 -1.47
C GLY A 164 3.56 -11.87 -1.87
#